data_AF-A0A2D5GVY3-F1
#
_entry.id   AF-A0A2D5GVY3-F1
#
_cell.length_a   1.000
_cell.length_b   1.000
_cell.length_c   1.000
_cell.angle_alpha   90.00
_cell.angle_beta   90.00
_cell.angle_gamma   90.00
#
_symmetry.space_group_name_H-M   'P 1'
#
loop_
_entity.id
_entity.type
_entity.pdbx_description
1 polymer ?
#
loop_
_entity_poly.entity_id
_entity_poly.type
_entity_poly.pdbx_seq_one_letter_code
_entity_poly.pdbx_strand_id
1 'polypeptide(L)'
;MTEKRPDDYHEPLSSEAIAALSEEVAELVESCRGIFDQDELAGVDHYLNHNEPEMAFEGLLIDLINANRVPDSFDSDQWKRIAQTAGLPAGGVFDEDIWNKFCIWLEDKQ
;
A
#
# COMPACT_ATOMS: atom_id res chain seq x y z
N MET A 1 -23.85 -16.35 17.07
CA MET A 1 -22.44 -16.46 16.68
C MET A 1 -22.44 -16.75 15.20
N THR A 2 -22.16 -15.74 14.37
CA THR A 2 -22.19 -15.89 12.92
C THR A 2 -20.91 -16.62 12.53
N GLU A 3 -21.01 -17.92 12.23
CA GLU A 3 -19.91 -18.68 11.64
C GLU A 3 -19.55 -18.04 10.30
N LYS A 4 -18.34 -17.48 10.21
CA LYS A 4 -17.76 -16.99 8.95
C LYS A 4 -17.56 -18.18 8.01
N ARG A 5 -17.80 -17.99 6.71
CA ARG A 5 -17.66 -19.03 5.69
C ARG A 5 -16.17 -19.30 5.41
N PRO A 6 -15.78 -20.54 5.09
CA PRO A 6 -14.38 -20.91 4.84
C PRO A 6 -13.73 -20.17 3.66
N ASP A 7 -14.52 -19.52 2.81
CA ASP A 7 -14.05 -18.77 1.63
C ASP A 7 -13.59 -17.33 1.96
N ASP A 8 -13.77 -16.86 3.20
CA ASP A 8 -13.35 -15.52 3.66
C ASP A 8 -11.89 -15.48 4.16
N TYR A 9 -11.18 -16.62 4.14
CA TYR A 9 -9.76 -16.67 4.48
C TYR A 9 -8.94 -16.46 3.20
N HIS A 10 -8.57 -15.22 2.90
CA HIS A 10 -7.33 -15.01 2.14
C HIS A 10 -6.22 -15.71 2.93
N GLU A 11 -5.57 -16.71 2.32
CA GLU A 11 -4.39 -17.30 2.94
C GLU A 11 -3.39 -16.17 3.20
N PRO A 12 -2.86 -16.05 4.43
CA PRO A 12 -1.85 -15.05 4.71
C PRO A 12 -0.65 -15.26 3.78
N LEU A 13 -0.06 -14.16 3.30
CA LEU A 13 1.12 -14.21 2.44
C LEU A 13 2.20 -15.10 3.09
N SER A 14 2.88 -15.90 2.25
CA SER A 14 4.04 -16.65 2.71
C SER A 14 5.14 -15.67 3.17
N SER A 15 6.03 -16.09 4.06
CA SER A 15 7.14 -15.24 4.50
C SER A 15 8.02 -14.76 3.34
N GLU A 16 8.14 -15.56 2.28
CA GLU A 16 8.84 -15.17 1.04
C GLU A 16 8.09 -14.06 0.30
N ALA A 17 6.76 -14.16 0.20
CA ALA A 17 5.93 -13.12 -0.43
C ALA A 17 5.91 -11.83 0.39
N ILE A 18 5.89 -11.91 1.72
CA ILE A 18 6.01 -10.73 2.61
C ILE A 18 7.37 -10.04 2.39
N ALA A 19 8.46 -10.81 2.30
CA ALA A 19 9.78 -10.26 2.06
C ALA A 19 9.87 -9.57 0.69
N ALA A 20 9.35 -10.19 -0.36
CA ALA A 20 9.32 -9.60 -1.71
C ALA A 20 8.47 -8.31 -1.75
N LEU A 21 7.29 -8.33 -1.14
CA LEU A 21 6.43 -7.14 -1.04
C LEU A 21 7.13 -6.03 -0.24
N SER A 22 7.79 -6.36 0.87
CA SER A 22 8.55 -5.39 1.68
C SER A 22 9.65 -4.70 0.89
N GLU A 23 10.38 -5.44 0.05
CA GLU A 23 11.40 -4.88 -0.85
C GLU A 23 10.77 -3.93 -1.87
N GLU A 24 9.69 -4.34 -2.54
CA GLU A 24 8.99 -3.48 -3.51
C GLU A 24 8.44 -2.20 -2.86
N VAL A 25 7.85 -2.30 -1.67
CA VAL A 25 7.30 -1.15 -0.94
C VAL A 25 8.42 -0.22 -0.47
N ALA A 26 9.55 -0.75 0.00
CA ALA A 26 10.70 0.07 0.38
C ALA A 26 11.23 0.89 -0.80
N GLU A 27 11.32 0.31 -2.00
CA GLU A 27 11.71 1.04 -3.21
C GLU A 27 10.74 2.18 -3.54
N LEU A 28 9.43 1.95 -3.39
CA LEU A 28 8.43 3.00 -3.58
C LEU A 28 8.55 4.12 -2.55
N VAL A 29 8.80 3.80 -1.28
CA VAL A 29 9.02 4.80 -0.22
C VAL A 29 10.22 5.68 -0.55
N GLU A 30 11.32 5.09 -1.01
CA GLU A 30 12.51 5.85 -1.43
C GLU A 30 12.18 6.81 -2.58
N SER A 31 11.34 6.40 -3.54
CA SER A 31 10.89 7.27 -4.63
C SER A 31 10.06 8.47 -4.17
N CYS A 32 9.44 8.38 -2.99
CA CYS A 32 8.59 9.41 -2.41
C CYS A 32 9.34 10.42 -1.53
N ARG A 33 10.64 10.24 -1.26
CA ARG A 33 11.44 11.17 -0.44
C ARG A 33 11.61 12.57 -1.06
N GLY A 34 11.29 12.75 -2.34
CA GLY A 34 11.19 14.06 -2.97
C GLY A 34 9.89 14.82 -2.64
N ILE A 35 8.89 14.12 -2.11
CA ILE A 35 7.55 14.64 -1.80
C ILE A 35 7.36 14.81 -0.30
N PHE A 36 7.76 13.79 0.46
CA PHE A 36 7.56 13.70 1.89
C PHE A 36 8.90 13.75 2.63
N ASP A 37 8.90 14.41 3.78
CA ASP A 37 10.04 14.40 4.67
C ASP A 37 10.09 13.13 5.54
N GLN A 38 11.12 13.04 6.39
CA GLN A 38 11.33 11.87 7.24
C GLN A 38 10.24 11.71 8.31
N ASP A 39 9.69 12.81 8.82
CA ASP A 39 8.67 12.76 9.87
C ASP A 39 7.33 12.29 9.27
N GLU A 40 7.02 12.71 8.05
CA GLU A 40 5.85 12.24 7.29
C GLU A 40 5.94 10.74 6.97
N LEU A 41 7.14 10.23 6.61
CA LEU A 41 7.34 8.80 6.31
C LEU A 41 7.57 7.92 7.54
N ALA A 42 7.69 8.48 8.75
CA ALA A 42 8.03 7.73 9.95
C ALA A 42 7.03 6.59 10.27
N GLY A 43 5.74 6.79 9.97
CA GLY A 43 4.71 5.77 10.11
C GLY A 43 4.90 4.62 9.13
N VAL A 44 5.21 4.92 7.87
CA VAL A 44 5.47 3.93 6.82
C VAL A 44 6.73 3.12 7.15
N ASP A 45 7.82 3.80 7.54
CA ASP A 45 9.06 3.17 7.97
C ASP A 45 8.84 2.27 9.20
N HIS A 46 7.96 2.67 10.13
CA HIS A 46 7.61 1.85 11.28
C HIS A 46 7.01 0.50 10.86
N TYR A 47 6.03 0.48 9.96
CA TYR A 47 5.39 -0.75 9.50
C TYR A 47 6.33 -1.66 8.71
N LEU A 48 7.18 -1.10 7.83
CA LEU A 48 8.21 -1.88 7.13
C LEU A 48 9.17 -2.57 8.10
N ASN A 49 9.61 -1.87 9.15
CA ASN A 49 10.48 -2.44 10.18
C ASN A 49 9.83 -3.57 11.00
N HIS A 50 8.49 -3.68 10.98
CA HIS A 50 7.74 -4.74 11.65
C HIS A 50 7.33 -5.89 10.71
N ASN A 51 7.78 -5.90 9.45
CA ASN A 51 7.35 -6.82 8.39
C ASN A 51 5.83 -6.74 8.11
N GLU A 52 5.28 -5.53 8.14
CA GLU A 52 3.88 -5.24 7.79
C GLU A 52 3.84 -4.38 6.51
N PRO A 53 4.35 -4.87 5.37
CA PRO A 53 4.49 -4.07 4.16
C PRO A 53 3.14 -3.68 3.54
N GLU A 54 2.07 -4.44 3.78
CA GLU A 54 0.72 -4.08 3.36
C GLU A 54 0.26 -2.80 4.05
N MET A 55 0.49 -2.68 5.36
CA MET A 55 0.16 -1.49 6.14
C MET A 55 1.06 -0.32 5.74
N ALA A 56 2.36 -0.56 5.56
CA ALA A 56 3.28 0.46 5.09
C ALA A 56 2.83 1.06 3.76
N PHE A 57 2.47 0.20 2.81
CA PHE A 57 2.02 0.61 1.49
C PHE A 57 0.68 1.34 1.52
N GLU A 58 -0.28 0.86 2.30
CA GLU A 58 -1.56 1.52 2.48
C GLU A 58 -1.39 2.93 3.06
N GLY A 59 -0.56 3.08 4.10
CA GLY A 59 -0.24 4.39 4.68
C GLY A 59 0.36 5.34 3.64
N LEU A 60 1.34 4.87 2.87
CA LEU A 60 1.95 5.64 1.80
C LEU A 60 0.93 6.09 0.74
N LEU A 61 0.01 5.20 0.35
CA LEU A 61 -1.06 5.54 -0.58
C LEU A 61 -2.00 6.62 -0.04
N ILE A 62 -2.40 6.50 1.23
CA ILE A 62 -3.25 7.51 1.90
C ILE A 62 -2.56 8.87 1.85
N ASP A 63 -1.27 8.94 2.19
CA ASP A 63 -0.50 10.18 2.19
C ASP A 63 -0.39 10.79 0.78
N LEU A 64 -0.10 9.98 -0.25
CA LEU A 64 -0.03 10.43 -1.64
C LEU A 64 -1.38 10.94 -2.16
N ILE A 65 -2.47 10.22 -1.87
CA ILE A 65 -3.84 10.61 -2.24
C ILE A 65 -4.20 11.94 -1.56
N ASN A 66 -3.94 12.07 -0.26
CA ASN A 66 -4.24 13.28 0.52
C ASN A 66 -3.42 14.49 0.03
N ALA A 67 -2.14 14.28 -0.27
CA ALA A 67 -1.28 15.31 -0.85
C ALA A 67 -1.62 15.59 -2.33
N ASN A 68 -2.36 14.69 -2.97
CA ASN A 68 -2.68 14.68 -4.39
C ASN A 68 -1.43 14.73 -5.30
N ARG A 69 -0.36 14.03 -4.89
CA ARG A 69 0.97 14.05 -5.53
C ARG A 69 1.43 12.64 -5.90
N VAL A 70 2.17 12.54 -6.99
CA VAL A 70 2.82 11.30 -7.45
C VAL A 70 4.34 11.52 -7.47
N PRO A 71 5.17 10.50 -7.15
CA PRO A 71 6.62 10.59 -7.30
C PRO A 71 7.02 10.75 -8.77
N ASP A 72 8.22 11.27 -9.02
CA ASP A 72 8.71 11.49 -10.39
C ASP A 72 8.82 10.17 -11.20
N SER A 73 9.07 9.06 -10.51
CA SER A 73 9.16 7.71 -11.10
C SER A 73 7.84 6.94 -11.05
N PHE A 74 6.70 7.63 -11.00
CA PHE A 74 5.40 6.99 -10.87
C PHE A 74 5.02 6.16 -12.11
N ASP A 75 4.73 4.88 -11.88
CA ASP A 75 4.20 3.94 -12.86
C ASP A 75 2.89 3.33 -12.32
N SER A 76 1.75 3.73 -12.90
CA SER A 76 0.44 3.27 -12.43
C SER A 76 0.28 1.76 -12.44
N ASP A 77 0.90 1.05 -13.39
CA ASP A 77 0.78 -0.41 -13.49
C ASP A 77 1.60 -1.11 -12.40
N GLN A 78 2.75 -0.56 -12.04
CA GLN A 78 3.54 -1.02 -10.89
C GLN A 78 2.77 -0.84 -9.59
N TRP A 79 2.27 0.35 -9.33
CA TRP A 79 1.55 0.66 -8.09
C TRP A 79 0.27 -0.15 -7.94
N LYS A 80 -0.46 -0.37 -9.05
CA LYS A 80 -1.67 -1.20 -9.06
C LYS A 80 -1.38 -2.67 -8.78
N ARG A 81 -0.29 -3.21 -9.32
CA ARG A 81 0.15 -4.58 -9.03
C ARG A 81 0.51 -4.72 -7.55
N ILE A 82 1.28 -3.80 -6.99
CA ILE A 82 1.67 -3.83 -5.57
C ILE A 82 0.44 -3.74 -4.66
N ALA A 83 -0.51 -2.86 -4.99
CA ALA A 83 -1.79 -2.75 -4.27
C ALA A 83 -2.59 -4.06 -4.28
N GLN A 84 -2.59 -4.80 -5.39
CA GLN A 84 -3.22 -6.11 -5.48
C GLN A 84 -2.49 -7.15 -4.64
N THR A 85 -1.15 -7.18 -4.66
CA THR A 85 -0.33 -8.06 -3.83
C THR A 85 -0.55 -7.78 -2.34
N ALA A 86 -0.67 -6.51 -1.96
CA ALA A 86 -0.98 -6.07 -0.60
C ALA A 86 -2.44 -6.34 -0.17
N GLY A 87 -3.27 -6.91 -1.05
CA GLY A 87 -4.64 -7.29 -0.73
C GLY A 87 -5.63 -6.13 -0.64
N LEU A 88 -5.25 -4.91 -1.05
CA LEU A 88 -6.11 -3.72 -0.94
C LEU A 88 -7.46 -3.83 -1.66
N PRO A 89 -7.63 -4.57 -2.78
CA PRO A 89 -8.95 -4.78 -3.37
C PRO A 89 -9.98 -5.44 -2.45
N ALA A 90 -9.53 -6.17 -1.41
CA ALA A 90 -10.40 -6.75 -0.39
C ALA A 90 -10.72 -5.78 0.77
N GLY A 91 -10.07 -4.62 0.80
CA GLY A 91 -10.17 -3.60 1.84
C GLY A 91 -8.81 -3.30 2.49
N GLY A 92 -8.64 -2.06 2.93
CA GLY A 92 -7.48 -1.62 3.71
C GLY A 92 -7.62 -1.88 5.21
N VAL A 93 -6.49 -1.85 5.93
CA VAL A 93 -6.39 -1.90 7.39
C VAL A 93 -6.75 -0.56 8.02
N PHE A 94 -6.31 0.55 7.41
CA PHE A 94 -6.58 1.90 7.89
C PHE A 94 -7.82 2.51 7.26
N ASP A 95 -8.10 2.16 6.00
CA ASP A 95 -9.21 2.67 5.22
C ASP A 95 -9.82 1.57 4.37
N GLU A 96 -11.01 1.10 4.76
CA GLU A 96 -11.73 0.01 4.08
C GLU A 96 -11.99 0.29 2.58
N ASP A 97 -12.04 1.57 2.19
CA ASP A 97 -12.34 2.01 0.81
C ASP A 97 -11.08 2.46 0.04
N ILE A 98 -9.89 2.20 0.58
CA ILE A 98 -8.62 2.69 0.01
C ILE A 98 -8.43 2.28 -1.45
N TRP A 99 -8.87 1.08 -1.83
CA TRP A 99 -8.76 0.61 -3.22
C TRP A 99 -9.54 1.47 -4.21
N ASN A 100 -10.78 1.84 -3.87
CA ASN A 100 -11.60 2.67 -4.74
C ASN A 100 -11.02 4.09 -4.81
N LYS A 101 -10.59 4.64 -3.68
CA LYS A 101 -9.91 5.95 -3.63
C LYS A 101 -8.65 5.97 -4.49
N PHE A 102 -7.84 4.93 -4.39
CA PHE A 102 -6.65 4.75 -5.21
C PHE A 102 -6.98 4.66 -6.70
N CYS A 103 -7.98 3.86 -7.10
CA CYS A 103 -8.37 3.73 -8.50
C CYS A 103 -8.89 5.06 -9.09
N ILE A 104 -9.74 5.78 -8.36
CA ILE A 104 -10.24 7.10 -8.79
C ILE A 104 -9.09 8.08 -8.91
N TRP A 105 -8.21 8.10 -7.90
CA TRP A 105 -7.05 8.98 -7.90
C TRP A 105 -6.10 8.69 -9.07
N LEU A 106 -5.90 7.42 -9.45
CA LEU A 106 -5.13 7.06 -10.64
C LEU A 106 -5.75 7.57 -11.94
N GLU A 107 -7.07 7.45 -12.11
CA GLU A 107 -7.77 7.94 -13.30
C GLU A 107 -7.59 9.45 -13.49
N ASP A 108 -7.55 10.21 -12.39
CA ASP A 108 -7.30 11.66 -12.41
C ASP A 108 -5.84 12.04 -12.77
N LYS A 109 -4.89 11.09 -12.73
CA LYS A 109 -3.46 11.32 -13.02
C LYS A 109 -3.01 10.84 -14.41
N GLN A 110 -3.89 10.20 -15.18
CA GLN A 110 -3.66 9.80 -16.58
C GLN A 110 -3.95 10.94 -17.56
#